data_AF-A0A949MJB7-F1
#
_entry.id   AF-A0A949MJB7-F1
#
_cell.length_a   1.000
_cell.length_b   1.000
_cell.length_c   1.000
_cell.angle_alpha   90.00
_cell.angle_beta   90.00
_cell.angle_gamma   90.00
#
_symmetry.space_group_name_H-M   'P 1'
#
loop_
_entity.id
_entity.type
_entity.pdbx_description
1 polymer ?
#
loop_
_entity_poly.entity_id
_entity_poly.type
_entity_poly.pdbx_seq_one_letter_code
_entity_poly.pdbx_strand_id
1 'polypeptide(L)' 'SIVIRSADNSEKIVNIDSDTVLSQAAQNIKLQDLKTDQQVIVIGSPNQDGTIDAKIIRVFPE' A
#
# COMPACT_ATOMS: atom_id res chain seq x y z
N SER A 1 -4.97 -7.90 0.87
CA SER A 1 -5.28 -6.50 0.50
C SER A 1 -5.27 -5.62 1.73
N ILE A 2 -5.16 -4.31 1.55
CA ILE A 2 -5.34 -3.29 2.59
C ILE A 2 -6.32 -2.22 2.10
N VAL A 3 -6.90 -1.47 3.03
CA VAL A 3 -7.70 -0.27 2.72
C VAL A 3 -6.88 0.95 3.10
N ILE A 4 -6.80 1.92 2.20
CA ILE A 4 -6.14 3.20 2.44
C ILE A 4 -7.12 4.34 2.28
N ARG A 5 -6.93 5.41 3.05
CA ARG A 5 -7.53 6.71 2.80
C ARG A 5 -6.62 7.49 1.87
N SER A 6 -7.13 7.86 0.70
CA SER A 6 -6.42 8.66 -0.28
C SER A 6 -6.48 10.16 0.06
N ALA A 7 -5.65 10.96 -0.60
CA ALA A 7 -5.57 12.41 -0.38
C ALA A 7 -6.90 13.15 -0.65
N ASP A 8 -7.77 12.59 -1.48
CA ASP A 8 -9.12 13.08 -1.77
C ASP A 8 -10.18 12.62 -0.74
N ASN A 9 -9.75 12.00 0.36
CA ASN A 9 -10.59 11.35 1.37
C ASN A 9 -11.40 10.14 0.88
N SER A 10 -11.18 9.67 -0.36
CA SER A 10 -11.76 8.40 -0.80
C SER A 10 -11.04 7.21 -0.17
N GLU A 11 -11.79 6.16 0.15
CA GLU A 11 -11.22 4.87 0.51
C GLU A 11 -10.86 4.10 -0.77
N LYS A 12 -9.69 3.49 -0.80
CA LYS A 12 -9.24 2.63 -1.90
C LYS A 12 -8.78 1.28 -1.35
N ILE A 13 -9.16 0.22 -2.06
CA ILE A 13 -8.68 -1.13 -1.79
C ILE A 13 -7.42 -1.36 -2.62
N VAL A 14 -6.35 -1.79 -1.95
CA VAL A 14 -5.06 -2.10 -2.54
C VAL A 14 -4.79 -3.60 -2.37
N ASN A 15 -4.68 -4.31 -3.48
CA ASN A 15 -4.29 -5.70 -3.50
C ASN A 15 -2.78 -5.81 -3.34
N ILE A 16 -2.38 -6.79 -2.53
CA ILE A 16 -0.99 -7.09 -2.20
C ILE A 16 -0.84 -8.58 -2.41
N ASP A 17 0.09 -8.96 -3.26
CA ASP A 17 0.45 -10.33 -3.60
C ASP A 17 1.90 -10.64 -3.19
N SER A 18 2.43 -11.79 -3.62
CA SER A 18 3.80 -12.20 -3.34
C SER A 18 4.87 -11.36 -4.05
N ASP A 19 4.50 -10.66 -5.11
CA ASP A 19 5.42 -9.89 -5.96
C ASP A 19 5.44 -8.40 -5.57
N THR A 20 4.52 -7.98 -4.69
CA THR A 20 4.46 -6.63 -4.15
C THR A 20 5.63 -6.36 -3.21
N VAL A 21 6.40 -5.31 -3.50
CA VAL A 21 7.50 -4.87 -2.63
C VAL A 21 6.98 -3.90 -1.56
N LEU A 22 7.03 -4.29 -0.30
CA LEU A 22 6.79 -3.39 0.83
C LEU A 22 8.12 -2.91 1.40
N SER A 23 8.25 -1.59 1.55
CA SER A 23 9.49 -0.97 2.02
C SER A 23 9.23 0.18 2.98
N GLN A 24 10.11 0.30 3.97
CA GLN A 24 10.18 1.45 4.87
C GLN A 24 11.63 1.93 4.91
N ALA A 25 11.84 3.20 4.56
CA ALA A 25 13.17 3.76 4.34
C ALA A 25 14.01 2.89 3.36
N ALA A 26 15.14 2.35 3.81
CA ALA A 26 16.03 1.51 3.01
C ALA A 26 15.85 0.00 3.24
N GLN A 27 14.75 -0.42 3.91
CA GLN A 27 14.51 -1.80 4.30
C GLN A 27 13.22 -2.33 3.70
N ASN A 28 13.23 -3.60 3.31
CA ASN A 28 11.99 -4.32 3.00
C ASN A 28 11.32 -4.73 4.31
N ILE A 29 10.00 -4.58 4.35
CA ILE A 29 9.18 -4.96 5.50
C ILE A 29 8.14 -5.98 5.08
N LYS A 30 7.50 -6.62 6.05
CA LYS A 30 6.38 -7.53 5.81
C LYS A 30 5.06 -6.78 5.99
N LEU A 31 4.00 -7.34 5.41
CA LEU A 31 2.63 -6.82 5.59
C LEU A 31 2.24 -6.68 7.08
N GLN A 32 2.75 -7.57 7.92
CA GLN A 32 2.52 -7.62 9.37
C GLN A 32 3.14 -6.42 10.12
N ASP A 33 4.13 -5.76 9.51
CA ASP A 33 4.82 -4.61 10.10
C ASP A 33 4.07 -3.30 9.85
N LEU A 34 3.09 -3.30 8.92
CA LEU A 34 2.20 -2.17 8.70
C LEU A 34 1.33 -1.93 9.92
N LYS A 35 1.20 -0.66 10.28
CA LYS A 35 0.30 -0.19 11.33
C LYS A 35 -0.76 0.73 10.73
N THR A 36 -1.90 0.81 11.40
CA THR A 36 -2.92 1.83 11.09
C THR A 36 -2.33 3.23 11.26
N ASP A 37 -2.90 4.19 10.54
CA ASP A 37 -2.51 5.61 10.55
C ASP A 37 -1.11 5.94 9.99
N GLN A 38 -0.35 4.95 9.51
CA GLN A 38 0.89 5.23 8.79
C GLN A 38 0.63 5.79 7.39
N GLN A 39 1.40 6.81 7.02
CA GLN A 39 1.38 7.33 5.66
C GLN A 39 2.07 6.37 4.71
N VAL A 40 1.42 6.10 3.58
CA VAL A 40 1.95 5.22 2.52
C VAL A 40 1.88 5.88 1.16
N ILE A 41 2.81 5.51 0.27
CA ILE A 41 2.73 5.74 -1.16
C ILE A 41 2.56 4.38 -1.83
N VAL A 42 1.51 4.24 -2.63
CA VAL A 42 1.22 3.04 -3.42
C VAL A 42 1.54 3.31 -4.88
N ILE A 43 2.43 2.50 -5.46
CA ILE A 43 2.69 2.45 -6.89
C ILE A 43 2.12 1.14 -7.41
N GLY A 44 1.14 1.24 -8.28
CA GLY A 44 0.42 0.08 -8.81
C GLY A 44 -0.41 0.48 -10.02
N SER A 45 -1.23 -0.45 -10.48
CA SER A 45 -2.18 -0.21 -11.57
C SER A 45 -3.60 -0.47 -11.07
N PRO A 46 -4.59 0.34 -11.48
CA PRO A 46 -5.99 -0.01 -11.24
C PRO A 46 -6.36 -1.28 -12.02
N ASN A 47 -7.25 -2.10 -11.46
CA ASN A 47 -7.76 -3.30 -12.10
C ASN A 47 -9.27 -3.21 -12.42
N GLN A 48 -9.84 -4.27 -13.00
CA GLN A 48 -11.22 -4.30 -13.48
C GLN A 48 -12.26 -4.17 -12.36
N ASP A 49 -11.90 -4.51 -11.13
CA ASP A 49 -12.78 -4.44 -9.96
C ASP A 49 -12.73 -3.05 -9.27
N GLY A 50 -12.01 -2.09 -9.85
CA GLY A 50 -11.84 -0.75 -9.28
C GLY A 50 -10.89 -0.70 -8.08
N THR A 51 -10.09 -1.76 -7.88
CA THR A 51 -9.04 -1.84 -6.86
C THR A 51 -7.67 -1.58 -7.48
N ILE A 52 -6.63 -1.42 -6.67
CA ILE A 52 -5.26 -1.18 -7.14
C ILE A 52 -4.42 -2.43 -6.89
N ASP A 53 -3.84 -3.00 -7.93
CA ASP A 53 -2.82 -4.05 -7.79
C ASP A 53 -1.46 -3.37 -7.56
N ALA A 54 -0.96 -3.49 -6.32
CA ALA A 54 0.28 -2.83 -5.92
C ALA A 54 1.51 -3.55 -6.48
N LYS A 55 2.46 -2.77 -7.01
CA LYS A 55 3.81 -3.24 -7.30
C LYS A 55 4.78 -2.86 -6.18
N ILE A 56 4.63 -1.65 -5.64
CA ILE A 56 5.44 -1.13 -4.55
C ILE A 56 4.56 -0.37 -3.57
N ILE A 57 4.75 -0.62 -2.28
CA ILE A 57 4.20 0.17 -1.19
C ILE A 57 5.36 0.71 -0.37
N ARG A 58 5.49 2.05 -0.31
CA ARG A 58 6.45 2.73 0.57
C ARG A 58 5.73 3.23 1.80
N VAL A 59 6.24 2.86 2.96
CA VAL A 59 5.72 3.24 4.27
C VAL A 59 6.64 4.30 4.87
N PHE A 60 6.04 5.35 5.42
CA PHE A 60 6.76 6.38 6.14
C PHE A 60 6.70 6.10 7.65
N PRO A 61 7.81 6.32 8.38
CA PRO A 61 7.78 6.30 9.84
C PRO A 61 6.88 7.43 10.37
N GLU A 62 6.37 7.25 11.58
CA GLU A 62 5.71 8.32 12.36
C GLU A 62 6.67 9.49 12.66
#